data_AF-A0A2T8ILH2-F1
#
_entry.id   AF-A0A2T8ILH2-F1
#
_cell.length_a   1.000
_cell.length_b   1.000
_cell.length_c   1.000
_cell.angle_alpha   90.00
_cell.angle_beta   90.00
_cell.angle_gamma   90.00
#
_symmetry.space_group_name_H-M   'P 1'
#
loop_
_entity.id
_entity.type
_entity.pdbx_description
1 polymer ?
#
loop_
_entity_poly.entity_id
_entity_poly.type
_entity_poly.pdbx_seq_one_letter_code
_entity_poly.pdbx_strand_id
1 'polypeptide(L)'
;MIALLFGTAFWNLGMKRTKQQDLFNSMGSMYTAVLMLGIQNASGIHPVVAMERIVFYKERAAGMYSALPYTFAQVAIELPYIFIQTLIYGVLVYTVIGFEWTATKFFWYLFFMYFTLLYFTFFGMLAVGLAPDGSIAAIVSSGFYGLWNLFSGFLIPLHRIPIWSRWFYWICPVAWTLYGLCASQFGDIMDKMETGETVTEFLRSYYGFRHEYLGVVAAVTMAYAIAFAFFFGLSVKYINFQRR
;
A
#
# COMPACT_ATOMS: atom_id res chain seq x y z
N MET A 1 0.81 -7.63 17.35
CA MET A 1 1.89 -8.58 17.01
C MET A 1 2.83 -8.04 15.94
N ILE A 2 2.33 -7.62 14.77
CA ILE A 2 3.17 -7.11 13.66
C ILE A 2 4.05 -5.92 14.11
N ALA A 3 3.48 -4.92 14.77
CA ALA A 3 4.24 -3.78 15.29
C ALA A 3 5.36 -4.17 16.28
N LEU A 4 5.21 -5.28 17.02
CA LEU A 4 6.25 -5.79 17.93
C LEU A 4 7.37 -6.52 17.16
N LEU A 5 7.03 -7.26 16.10
CA LEU A 5 8.01 -7.89 15.21
C LEU A 5 8.84 -6.85 14.44
N PHE A 6 8.19 -5.79 13.93
CA PHE A 6 8.89 -4.63 13.36
C PHE A 6 9.67 -3.88 14.44
N GLY A 7 9.11 -3.81 15.65
CA GLY A 7 9.73 -3.40 16.92
C GLY A 7 11.13 -3.96 17.09
N THR A 8 11.20 -5.28 17.13
CA THR A 8 12.45 -5.99 17.41
C THR A 8 13.38 -6.07 16.21
N ALA A 9 12.84 -6.15 14.98
CA ALA A 9 13.65 -6.29 13.78
C ALA A 9 14.31 -4.98 13.32
N PHE A 10 13.67 -3.82 13.51
CA PHE A 10 14.09 -2.54 12.93
C PHE A 10 14.29 -1.42 13.97
N TRP A 11 14.63 -1.79 15.20
CA TRP A 11 14.80 -0.85 16.30
C TRP A 11 15.86 0.22 15.99
N ASN A 12 15.45 1.49 16.05
CA ASN A 12 16.32 2.67 15.99
C ASN A 12 17.18 2.79 14.71
N LEU A 13 16.62 2.40 13.56
CA LEU A 13 17.27 2.56 12.25
C LEU A 13 17.06 3.95 11.64
N GLY A 14 15.95 4.61 11.95
CA GLY A 14 15.56 5.88 11.33
C GLY A 14 16.51 7.04 11.59
N MET A 15 17.32 6.99 12.65
CA MET A 15 18.33 8.01 12.99
C MET A 15 19.73 7.72 12.43
N LYS A 16 20.01 6.50 11.96
CA LYS A 16 21.32 6.14 11.40
C LYS A 16 21.30 6.39 9.90
N ARG A 17 22.00 7.45 9.45
CA ARG A 17 22.00 7.90 8.04
C ARG A 17 23.39 8.18 7.49
N THR A 18 24.44 7.89 8.26
CA THR A 18 25.83 8.15 7.86
C THR A 18 26.32 7.18 6.80
N LYS A 19 25.82 5.95 6.80
CA LYS A 19 26.18 4.91 5.83
C LYS A 19 25.06 4.62 4.85
N GLN A 20 25.42 4.34 3.60
CA GLN A 20 24.49 3.90 2.56
C GLN A 20 23.71 2.64 2.99
N GLN A 21 24.35 1.73 3.73
CA GLN A 21 23.69 0.54 4.27
C GLN A 21 22.56 0.88 5.26
N ASP A 22 22.73 1.90 6.11
CA ASP A 22 21.72 2.27 7.09
C ASP A 22 20.49 2.91 6.42
N LEU A 23 20.72 3.64 5.32
CA LEU A 23 19.65 4.16 4.48
C LEU A 23 18.89 3.03 3.77
N PHE A 24 19.58 2.03 3.21
CA PHE A 24 18.93 0.85 2.65
C PHE A 24 18.15 0.06 3.70
N ASN A 25 18.67 -0.09 4.91
CA ASN A 25 17.97 -0.76 6.01
C ASN A 25 16.68 0.01 6.39
N SER A 26 16.73 1.33 6.42
CA SER A 26 15.58 2.18 6.74
C SER A 26 14.53 2.20 5.62
N MET A 27 14.95 2.25 4.35
CA MET A 27 14.02 2.12 3.22
C MET A 27 13.44 0.70 3.13
N GLY A 28 14.25 -0.32 3.46
CA GLY A 28 13.84 -1.71 3.52
C GLY A 28 12.84 -2.01 4.63
N SER A 29 12.93 -1.31 5.76
CA SER A 29 11.94 -1.42 6.83
C SER A 29 10.58 -0.85 6.39
N MET A 30 10.57 0.31 5.71
CA MET A 30 9.34 0.88 5.12
C MET A 30 8.75 -0.07 4.07
N TYR A 31 9.58 -0.60 3.18
CA TYR A 31 9.17 -1.57 2.17
C TYR A 31 8.49 -2.80 2.78
N THR A 32 9.16 -3.41 3.76
CA THR A 32 8.67 -4.60 4.44
C THR A 32 7.38 -4.28 5.21
N ALA A 33 7.31 -3.12 5.87
CA ALA A 33 6.11 -2.68 6.60
C ALA A 33 4.91 -2.51 5.67
N VAL A 34 5.08 -1.80 4.55
CA VAL A 34 4.01 -1.58 3.56
C VAL A 34 3.48 -2.90 3.03
N LEU A 35 4.36 -3.81 2.59
CA LEU A 35 3.93 -5.07 2.00
C LEU A 35 3.31 -6.01 3.04
N MET A 36 3.94 -6.18 4.21
CA MET A 36 3.40 -7.09 5.22
C MET A 36 2.08 -6.58 5.78
N LEU A 37 1.92 -5.27 6.03
CA LEU A 37 0.67 -4.71 6.53
C LEU A 37 -0.40 -4.71 5.44
N GLY A 38 -0.05 -4.35 4.20
CA GLY A 38 -0.99 -4.36 3.06
C GLY A 38 -1.52 -5.76 2.74
N ILE A 39 -0.64 -6.76 2.61
CA ILE A 39 -1.04 -8.14 2.29
C ILE A 39 -1.89 -8.73 3.41
N GLN A 40 -1.54 -8.49 4.68
CA GLN A 40 -2.33 -9.00 5.82
C GLN A 40 -3.71 -8.34 5.90
N ASN A 41 -3.78 -7.03 5.67
CA ASN A 41 -5.05 -6.32 5.65
C ASN A 41 -5.97 -6.89 4.55
N ALA A 42 -5.47 -7.01 3.32
CA ALA A 42 -6.25 -7.57 2.21
C ALA A 42 -6.65 -9.04 2.44
N SER A 43 -5.77 -9.85 3.03
CA SER A 43 -6.06 -11.26 3.34
C SER A 43 -7.13 -11.39 4.43
N GLY A 44 -7.19 -10.46 5.39
CA GLY A 44 -8.22 -10.44 6.44
C GLY A 44 -9.61 -10.10 5.89
N ILE A 45 -9.68 -9.36 4.79
CA ILE A 45 -10.94 -8.93 4.16
C ILE A 45 -11.56 -10.03 3.29
N HIS A 46 -10.75 -10.90 2.68
CA HIS A 46 -11.24 -11.98 1.82
C HIS A 46 -12.41 -12.80 2.41
N PRO A 47 -12.33 -13.35 3.64
CA PRO A 47 -13.41 -14.13 4.22
C PRO A 47 -14.64 -13.27 4.56
N VAL A 48 -14.45 -12.01 4.96
CA VAL A 48 -15.55 -11.10 5.32
C VAL A 48 -16.41 -10.82 4.09
N VAL A 49 -15.79 -10.40 2.98
CA VAL A 49 -16.48 -10.10 1.72
C VAL A 49 -17.12 -11.36 1.12
N ALA A 50 -16.47 -12.52 1.23
CA ALA A 50 -17.02 -13.78 0.75
C ALA A 50 -18.30 -14.17 1.50
N MET A 51 -18.36 -13.96 2.82
CA MET A 51 -19.56 -14.22 3.62
C MET A 51 -20.67 -13.22 3.32
N GLU A 52 -20.35 -11.93 3.22
CA GLU A 52 -21.33 -10.89 2.89
C GLU A 52 -21.96 -11.10 1.51
N ARG A 53 -21.20 -11.58 0.52
CA ARG A 53 -21.73 -11.92 -0.80
C ARG A 53 -22.88 -12.93 -0.73
N ILE A 54 -22.79 -13.94 0.13
CA ILE A 54 -23.83 -14.96 0.26
C ILE A 54 -25.13 -14.33 0.76
N VAL A 55 -25.02 -13.42 1.74
CA VAL A 55 -26.17 -12.66 2.26
C VAL A 55 -26.73 -11.74 1.19
N PHE A 56 -25.87 -10.98 0.50
CA PHE A 56 -26.26 -10.09 -0.59
C PHE A 56 -27.02 -10.81 -1.70
N TYR A 57 -26.59 -12.01 -2.10
CA TYR A 57 -27.30 -12.80 -3.11
C TYR A 57 -28.70 -13.24 -2.66
N LYS A 58 -28.92 -13.50 -1.36
CA LYS A 58 -30.25 -13.80 -0.82
C LYS A 58 -31.14 -12.56 -0.79
N GLU A 59 -30.62 -11.43 -0.31
CA GLU A 59 -31.37 -10.17 -0.22
C GLU A 59 -31.71 -9.59 -1.60
N ARG A 60 -30.79 -9.73 -2.57
CA ARG A 60 -31.03 -9.36 -3.96
C ARG A 60 -32.10 -10.24 -4.60
N ALA A 61 -32.13 -11.54 -4.30
CA ALA A 61 -33.20 -12.43 -4.76
C ALA A 61 -34.56 -12.08 -4.13
N ALA A 62 -34.57 -11.55 -2.91
CA ALA A 62 -35.77 -11.02 -2.25
C ALA A 62 -36.18 -9.61 -2.71
N GLY A 63 -35.42 -8.98 -3.62
CA GLY A 63 -35.70 -7.64 -4.13
C GLY A 63 -35.43 -6.49 -3.16
N MET A 64 -34.67 -6.73 -2.08
CA MET A 64 -34.48 -5.75 -1.00
C MET A 64 -33.46 -4.65 -1.33
N TYR A 65 -32.36 -4.97 -2.03
CA TYR A 65 -31.30 -4.00 -2.38
C TYR A 65 -30.72 -4.22 -3.79
N SER A 66 -30.22 -3.13 -4.39
CA SER A 66 -29.46 -3.16 -5.64
C SER A 66 -27.95 -3.24 -5.36
N ALA A 67 -27.16 -3.58 -6.39
CA ALA A 67 -25.72 -3.79 -6.26
C ALA A 67 -24.94 -2.53 -5.84
N LEU A 68 -25.34 -1.35 -6.33
CA LEU A 68 -24.59 -0.10 -6.11
C LEU A 68 -24.66 0.42 -4.65
N PRO A 69 -25.84 0.47 -3.99
CA PRO A 69 -25.92 0.80 -2.57
C PRO A 69 -25.11 -0.14 -1.68
N TYR A 70 -25.09 -1.44 -1.99
CA TYR A 70 -24.27 -2.41 -1.25
C TYR A 70 -22.78 -2.08 -1.36
N THR A 71 -22.27 -1.86 -2.58
CA THR A 71 -20.85 -1.53 -2.77
C THR A 71 -20.48 -0.22 -2.07
N PHE A 72 -21.34 0.80 -2.17
CA PHE A 72 -21.09 2.10 -1.54
C PHE A 72 -21.07 1.99 -0.01
N ALA A 73 -22.01 1.26 0.58
CA ALA A 73 -22.04 1.04 2.03
C ALA A 73 -20.79 0.30 2.51
N GLN A 74 -20.35 -0.73 1.77
CA GLN A 74 -19.16 -1.49 2.11
C GLN A 74 -17.89 -0.63 2.07
N VAL A 75 -17.68 0.13 0.98
CA VAL A 75 -16.56 1.07 0.87
C VAL A 75 -16.61 2.14 1.97
N ALA A 76 -17.81 2.64 2.31
CA ALA A 76 -17.97 3.67 3.34
C ALA A 76 -17.65 3.19 4.75
N ILE A 77 -17.93 1.92 5.09
CA ILE A 77 -17.61 1.33 6.40
C ILE A 77 -16.10 1.09 6.54
N GLU A 78 -15.42 0.79 5.44
CA GLU A 78 -14.00 0.44 5.43
C GLU A 78 -13.09 1.67 5.57
N LEU A 79 -13.52 2.83 5.08
CA LEU A 79 -12.80 4.10 5.27
C LEU A 79 -12.45 4.41 6.75
N PRO A 80 -13.42 4.49 7.69
CA PRO A 80 -13.13 4.78 9.08
C PRO A 80 -12.38 3.63 9.78
N TYR A 81 -12.66 2.38 9.40
CA TYR A 81 -11.96 1.22 9.96
C TYR A 81 -10.47 1.25 9.63
N ILE A 82 -10.12 1.44 8.35
CA ILE A 82 -8.74 1.56 7.88
C ILE A 82 -8.09 2.81 8.45
N PHE A 83 -8.82 3.90 8.65
CA PHE A 83 -8.27 5.13 9.23
C PHE A 83 -7.79 4.90 10.66
N ILE A 84 -8.63 4.32 11.52
CA ILE A 84 -8.26 3.98 12.90
C ILE A 84 -7.11 2.97 12.91
N GLN A 85 -7.18 1.95 12.07
CA GLN A 85 -6.13 0.96 11.92
C GLN A 85 -4.79 1.60 11.54
N THR A 86 -4.80 2.50 10.55
CA THR A 86 -3.60 3.21 10.10
C THR A 86 -3.07 4.12 11.19
N LEU A 87 -3.92 4.78 11.98
CA LEU A 87 -3.49 5.64 13.07
C LEU A 87 -2.73 4.84 14.13
N ILE A 88 -3.27 3.68 14.52
CA ILE A 88 -2.64 2.79 15.51
C ILE A 88 -1.31 2.24 14.98
N TYR A 89 -1.31 1.61 13.80
CA TYR A 89 -0.09 1.01 13.23
C TYR A 89 0.94 2.08 12.82
N GLY A 90 0.48 3.19 12.26
CA GLY A 90 1.29 4.29 11.81
C GLY A 90 2.09 4.89 12.97
N VAL A 91 1.42 5.25 14.06
CA VAL A 91 2.09 5.79 15.27
C VAL A 91 3.09 4.79 15.85
N LEU A 92 2.70 3.51 15.97
CA LEU A 92 3.57 2.49 16.54
C LEU A 92 4.83 2.23 15.70
N VAL A 93 4.66 2.00 14.40
CA VAL A 93 5.78 1.72 13.48
C VAL A 93 6.70 2.94 13.36
N TYR A 94 6.13 4.15 13.32
CA TYR A 94 6.90 5.39 13.26
C TYR A 94 7.78 5.59 14.49
N THR A 95 7.22 5.31 15.68
CA THR A 95 7.94 5.40 16.96
C THR A 95 9.04 4.35 17.07
N VAL A 96 8.75 3.12 16.66
CA VAL A 96 9.67 1.98 16.70
C VAL A 96 10.89 2.17 15.79
N ILE A 97 10.68 2.64 14.56
CA ILE A 97 11.76 2.84 13.61
C ILE A 97 12.62 4.04 14.04
N GLY A 98 12.04 5.00 14.77
CA GLY A 98 12.74 6.19 15.25
C GLY A 98 12.92 7.22 14.14
N PHE A 99 11.86 7.49 13.37
CA PHE A 99 11.86 8.57 12.39
C PHE A 99 11.89 9.95 13.07
N GLU A 100 12.27 10.97 12.31
CA GLU A 100 12.32 12.36 12.80
C GLU A 100 10.93 12.89 13.09
N TRP A 101 10.64 13.17 14.36
CA TRP A 101 9.38 13.76 14.82
C TRP A 101 9.19 15.20 14.34
N THR A 102 8.82 15.33 13.06
CA THR A 102 8.34 16.57 12.45
C THR A 102 6.90 16.35 12.02
N ALA A 103 6.00 17.26 12.39
CA ALA A 103 4.57 17.15 12.07
C ALA A 103 4.34 16.89 10.58
N THR A 104 5.05 17.61 9.70
CA THR A 104 4.98 17.45 8.24
C THR A 104 5.33 16.02 7.79
N LYS A 105 6.46 15.46 8.27
CA LYS A 105 6.91 14.10 7.92
C LYS A 105 5.95 13.04 8.45
N PHE A 106 5.42 13.25 9.65
CA PHE A 106 4.47 12.34 10.28
C PHE A 106 3.13 12.31 9.53
N PHE A 107 2.57 13.46 9.15
CA PHE A 107 1.33 13.52 8.37
C PHE A 107 1.48 12.93 6.97
N TRP A 108 2.60 13.18 6.30
CA TRP A 108 2.89 12.51 5.02
C TRP A 108 3.00 10.99 5.15
N TYR A 109 3.68 10.52 6.20
CA TYR A 109 3.75 9.09 6.49
C TYR A 109 2.38 8.48 6.73
N LEU A 110 1.54 9.10 7.56
CA LEU A 110 0.16 8.67 7.81
C LEU A 110 -0.67 8.66 6.51
N PHE A 111 -0.56 9.70 5.69
CA PHE A 111 -1.25 9.79 4.41
C PHE A 111 -0.89 8.63 3.50
N PHE A 112 0.40 8.41 3.24
CA PHE A 112 0.84 7.32 2.36
C PHE A 112 0.46 5.94 2.92
N MET A 113 0.59 5.73 4.23
CA MET A 113 0.17 4.47 4.86
C MET A 113 -1.33 4.25 4.76
N TYR A 114 -2.14 5.29 4.98
CA TYR A 114 -3.60 5.21 4.94
C TYR A 114 -4.10 4.83 3.53
N PHE A 115 -3.68 5.59 2.53
CA PHE A 115 -4.06 5.32 1.14
C PHE A 115 -3.50 3.98 0.65
N THR A 116 -2.37 3.56 1.20
CA THR A 116 -1.80 2.25 0.87
C THR A 116 -2.66 1.11 1.38
N LEU A 117 -3.02 1.14 2.66
CA LEU A 117 -3.91 0.13 3.21
C LEU A 117 -5.26 0.15 2.49
N LEU A 118 -5.81 1.34 2.19
CA LEU A 118 -7.03 1.49 1.39
C LEU A 118 -6.99 0.79 0.04
N TYR A 119 -5.96 1.03 -0.77
CA TYR A 119 -5.91 0.42 -2.08
C TYR A 119 -5.69 -1.10 -1.96
N PHE A 120 -4.95 -1.59 -0.96
CA PHE A 120 -4.79 -3.02 -0.70
C PHE A 120 -6.12 -3.67 -0.30
N THR A 121 -6.88 -3.03 0.59
CA THR A 121 -8.23 -3.43 0.99
C THR A 121 -9.14 -3.55 -0.23
N PHE A 122 -9.26 -2.48 -1.02
CA PHE A 122 -10.16 -2.46 -2.18
C PHE A 122 -9.71 -3.41 -3.27
N PHE A 123 -8.40 -3.63 -3.43
CA PHE A 123 -7.90 -4.67 -4.31
C PHE A 123 -8.30 -6.08 -3.82
N GLY A 124 -8.22 -6.35 -2.51
CA GLY A 124 -8.70 -7.60 -1.92
C GLY A 124 -10.20 -7.81 -2.15
N MET A 125 -11.02 -6.76 -1.96
CA MET A 125 -12.45 -6.78 -2.26
C MET A 125 -12.72 -7.02 -3.75
N LEU A 126 -11.99 -6.36 -4.64
CA LEU A 126 -12.06 -6.55 -6.08
C LEU A 126 -11.72 -7.99 -6.47
N ALA A 127 -10.67 -8.58 -5.89
CA ALA A 127 -10.26 -9.95 -6.17
C ALA A 127 -11.35 -10.95 -5.78
N VAL A 128 -11.97 -10.78 -4.60
CA VAL A 128 -13.15 -11.56 -4.23
C VAL A 128 -14.26 -11.29 -5.24
N GLY A 129 -14.54 -10.02 -5.54
CA GLY A 129 -15.46 -9.52 -6.56
C GLY A 129 -15.42 -10.31 -7.87
N LEU A 130 -14.22 -10.49 -8.42
CA LEU A 130 -13.95 -11.11 -9.71
C LEU A 130 -13.85 -12.64 -9.65
N ALA A 131 -13.65 -13.23 -8.47
CA ALA A 131 -13.46 -14.66 -8.32
C ALA A 131 -14.74 -15.37 -7.84
N PRO A 132 -15.01 -16.61 -8.29
CA PRO A 132 -16.16 -17.39 -7.85
C PRO A 132 -16.01 -17.91 -6.41
N ASP A 133 -14.78 -18.14 -5.94
CA ASP A 133 -14.47 -18.66 -4.61
C ASP A 133 -13.40 -17.80 -3.90
N GLY A 134 -13.49 -17.71 -2.58
CA GLY A 134 -12.54 -16.95 -1.75
C GLY A 134 -11.10 -17.47 -1.83
N SER A 135 -10.91 -18.78 -2.04
CA SER A 135 -9.59 -19.40 -2.22
C SER A 135 -8.97 -19.00 -3.56
N ILE A 136 -9.78 -18.95 -4.62
CA ILE A 136 -9.33 -18.49 -5.94
C ILE A 136 -8.97 -17.01 -5.89
N ALA A 137 -9.77 -16.19 -5.20
CA ALA A 137 -9.45 -14.77 -4.95
C ALA A 137 -8.08 -14.62 -4.29
N ALA A 138 -7.80 -15.41 -3.25
CA ALA A 138 -6.52 -15.38 -2.56
C ALA A 138 -5.34 -15.77 -3.47
N ILE A 139 -5.50 -16.78 -4.31
CA ILE A 139 -4.47 -17.21 -5.27
C ILE A 139 -4.20 -16.09 -6.29
N VAL A 140 -5.24 -15.50 -6.88
CA VAL A 140 -5.10 -14.39 -7.83
C VAL A 140 -4.42 -13.19 -7.17
N SER A 141 -4.88 -12.78 -5.99
CA SER A 141 -4.29 -11.69 -5.22
C SER A 141 -2.82 -11.93 -4.91
N SER A 142 -2.44 -13.16 -4.52
CA SER A 142 -1.04 -13.48 -4.21
C SER A 142 -0.11 -13.37 -5.43
N GLY A 143 -0.60 -13.70 -6.62
CA GLY A 143 0.12 -13.46 -7.87
C GLY A 143 0.40 -11.97 -8.12
N PHE A 144 -0.61 -11.11 -7.92
CA PHE A 144 -0.44 -9.66 -8.03
C PHE A 144 0.46 -9.08 -6.94
N TYR A 145 0.39 -9.59 -5.70
CA TYR A 145 1.31 -9.18 -4.63
C TYR A 145 2.76 -9.55 -4.96
N GLY A 146 3.01 -10.70 -5.60
CA GLY A 146 4.33 -11.07 -6.10
C GLY A 146 4.85 -10.10 -7.17
N LEU A 147 3.98 -9.68 -8.10
CA LEU A 147 4.33 -8.67 -9.10
C LEU A 147 4.64 -7.31 -8.46
N TRP A 148 3.81 -6.86 -7.51
CA TRP A 148 4.04 -5.60 -6.81
C TRP A 148 5.31 -5.64 -5.95
N ASN A 149 5.64 -6.78 -5.35
CA ASN A 149 6.88 -6.98 -4.62
C ASN A 149 8.09 -6.77 -5.53
N LEU A 150 8.12 -7.45 -6.69
CA LEU A 150 9.25 -7.41 -7.63
C LEU A 150 9.44 -6.02 -8.28
N PHE A 151 8.35 -5.38 -8.70
CA PHE A 151 8.37 -4.10 -9.43
C PHE A 151 8.15 -2.88 -8.54
N SER A 152 8.22 -3.04 -7.21
CA SER A 152 8.11 -1.94 -6.24
C SER A 152 9.22 -0.89 -6.35
N GLY A 153 10.32 -1.20 -7.04
CA GLY A 153 11.47 -0.32 -7.19
C GLY A 153 12.50 -0.39 -6.08
N PHE A 154 12.21 -1.07 -4.96
CA PHE A 154 13.15 -1.27 -3.87
C PHE A 154 14.13 -2.42 -4.15
N LEU A 155 13.60 -3.61 -4.49
CA LEU A 155 14.42 -4.78 -4.85
C LEU A 155 15.22 -4.56 -6.14
N ILE A 156 14.57 -3.97 -7.15
CA ILE A 156 15.18 -3.65 -8.44
C ILE A 156 15.02 -2.15 -8.68
N PRO A 157 16.11 -1.36 -8.62
CA PRO A 157 16.06 0.08 -8.88
C PRO A 157 15.55 0.37 -10.29
N LEU A 158 14.79 1.46 -10.46
CA LEU A 158 14.18 1.86 -11.73
C LEU A 158 15.16 1.88 -12.92
N HIS A 159 16.40 2.32 -12.68
CA HIS A 159 17.44 2.42 -13.71
C HIS A 159 17.95 1.05 -14.20
N ARG A 160 17.81 -0.01 -13.39
CA ARG A 160 18.21 -1.39 -13.74
C ARG A 160 17.08 -2.20 -14.37
N ILE A 161 15.84 -1.70 -14.34
CA ILE A 161 14.71 -2.37 -14.99
C ILE A 161 14.85 -2.18 -16.51
N PRO A 162 14.81 -3.27 -17.30
CA PRO A 162 14.87 -3.20 -18.75
C PRO A 162 13.74 -2.31 -19.29
N ILE A 163 14.01 -1.55 -20.36
CA ILE A 163 13.12 -0.50 -20.87
C ILE A 163 11.71 -1.06 -21.16
N TRP A 164 11.63 -2.28 -21.71
CA TRP A 164 10.36 -2.92 -22.01
C TRP A 164 9.54 -3.28 -20.76
N SER A 165 10.15 -3.54 -19.60
CA SER A 165 9.43 -3.87 -18.36
C SER A 165 9.20 -2.65 -17.46
N ARG A 166 9.70 -1.47 -17.84
CA ARG A 166 9.63 -0.25 -17.04
C ARG A 166 8.19 0.25 -16.83
N TRP A 167 7.26 -0.05 -17.74
CA TRP A 167 5.86 0.33 -17.56
C TRP A 167 5.20 -0.37 -16.38
N PHE A 168 5.62 -1.60 -16.02
CA PHE A 168 5.10 -2.29 -14.84
C PHE A 168 5.41 -1.56 -13.53
N TYR A 169 6.54 -0.87 -13.46
CA TYR A 169 6.88 -0.01 -12.32
C TYR A 169 5.85 1.12 -12.16
N TRP A 170 5.46 1.77 -13.25
CA TRP A 170 4.50 2.89 -13.21
C TRP A 170 3.06 2.43 -12.92
N ILE A 171 2.70 1.19 -13.28
CA ILE A 171 1.39 0.59 -12.97
C ILE A 171 1.35 0.03 -11.53
N CYS A 172 2.51 -0.24 -10.92
CA CYS A 172 2.58 -0.79 -9.57
C CYS A 172 2.21 0.26 -8.52
N PRO A 173 1.12 0.09 -7.74
CA PRO A 173 0.73 1.05 -6.71
C PRO A 173 1.77 1.14 -5.58
N VAL A 174 2.41 0.01 -5.25
CA VAL A 174 3.46 -0.06 -4.20
C VAL A 174 4.67 0.80 -4.58
N ALA A 175 5.02 0.91 -5.86
CA ALA A 175 6.14 1.74 -6.30
C ALA A 175 5.92 3.22 -5.96
N TRP A 176 4.69 3.71 -6.13
CA TRP A 176 4.31 5.08 -5.77
C TRP A 176 4.29 5.29 -4.26
N THR A 177 3.80 4.32 -3.49
CA THR A 177 3.86 4.41 -2.02
C THR A 177 5.30 4.53 -1.53
N LEU A 178 6.22 3.69 -2.04
CA LEU A 178 7.61 3.73 -1.60
C LEU A 178 8.30 5.01 -2.04
N TYR A 179 8.03 5.48 -3.26
CA TYR A 179 8.48 6.79 -3.70
C TYR A 179 8.03 7.86 -2.70
N GLY A 180 6.74 7.89 -2.35
CA GLY A 180 6.14 8.87 -1.45
C GLY A 180 6.75 8.82 -0.04
N LEU A 181 6.84 7.64 0.55
CA LEU A 181 7.43 7.43 1.86
C LEU A 181 8.91 7.84 1.88
N CYS A 182 9.71 7.35 0.93
CA CYS A 182 11.14 7.64 0.89
C CYS A 182 11.42 9.13 0.60
N ALA A 183 10.69 9.73 -0.33
CA ALA A 183 10.80 11.16 -0.62
C ALA A 183 10.35 12.02 0.57
N SER A 184 9.31 11.61 1.31
CA SER A 184 8.82 12.34 2.50
C SER A 184 9.76 12.31 3.70
N GLN A 185 10.44 11.18 3.92
CA GLN A 185 11.26 10.99 5.13
C GLN A 185 12.71 11.40 4.92
N PHE A 186 13.24 11.20 3.72
CA PHE A 186 14.66 11.39 3.41
C PHE A 186 14.94 12.41 2.31
N GLY A 187 13.93 12.88 1.57
CA GLY A 187 14.12 13.76 0.41
C GLY A 187 14.45 15.22 0.75
N ASP A 188 14.40 15.60 2.03
CA ASP A 188 14.76 16.91 2.56
C ASP A 188 16.07 16.90 3.36
N ILE A 189 16.69 15.73 3.52
CA ILE A 189 17.89 15.55 4.34
C ILE A 189 19.14 15.80 3.49
N MET A 190 19.89 16.84 3.85
CA MET A 190 21.16 17.22 3.19
C MET A 190 22.41 16.69 3.90
N ASP A 191 22.25 15.79 4.87
CA ASP A 191 23.38 15.18 5.56
C ASP A 191 24.29 14.45 4.56
N LYS A 192 25.59 14.70 4.68
CA LYS A 192 26.61 14.02 3.85
C LYS A 192 26.85 12.62 4.38
N MET A 193 26.79 11.64 3.48
CA MET A 193 27.17 10.27 3.76
C MET A 193 28.70 10.12 3.72
N GLU A 194 29.20 8.99 4.25
CA GLU A 194 30.62 8.63 4.17
C GLU A 194 31.14 8.56 2.71
N THR A 195 30.26 8.37 1.73
CA THR A 195 30.55 8.41 0.29
C THR A 195 30.78 9.82 -0.26
N GLY A 196 30.54 10.86 0.52
CA GLY A 196 30.70 12.27 0.13
C GLY A 196 29.47 12.90 -0.52
N GLU A 197 28.49 12.10 -0.96
CA GLU A 197 27.20 12.54 -1.50
C GLU A 197 26.18 12.80 -0.37
N THR A 198 25.22 13.69 -0.62
CA THR A 198 24.09 13.91 0.31
C THR A 198 23.03 12.81 0.19
N VAL A 199 22.27 12.55 1.27
CA VAL A 199 21.15 11.59 1.26
C VAL A 199 20.14 11.91 0.13
N THR A 200 19.87 13.19 -0.10
CA THR A 200 18.99 13.66 -1.18
C THR A 200 19.58 13.37 -2.57
N GLU A 201 20.87 13.59 -2.79
CA GLU A 201 21.54 13.27 -4.06
C GLU A 201 21.52 11.77 -4.36
N PHE A 202 21.76 10.93 -3.35
CA PHE A 202 21.70 9.48 -3.51
C PHE A 202 20.30 8.97 -3.87
N LEU A 203 19.25 9.50 -3.23
CA LEU A 203 17.87 9.14 -3.58
C LEU A 203 17.52 9.54 -5.01
N ARG A 204 18.04 10.68 -5.46
CA ARG A 204 17.84 11.18 -6.82
C ARG A 204 18.65 10.39 -7.85
N SER A 205 19.89 10.02 -7.56
CA SER A 205 20.77 9.30 -8.48
C SER A 205 20.42 7.81 -8.58
N TYR A 206 20.14 7.16 -7.46
CA TYR A 206 19.93 5.72 -7.38
C TYR A 206 18.47 5.33 -7.66
N TYR A 207 17.51 6.00 -7.03
CA TYR A 207 16.08 5.68 -7.16
C TYR A 207 15.31 6.63 -8.10
N GLY A 208 15.86 7.81 -8.40
CA GLY A 208 15.15 8.83 -9.18
C GLY A 208 14.10 9.59 -8.37
N PHE A 209 14.13 9.48 -7.04
CA PHE A 209 13.13 10.10 -6.17
C PHE A 209 13.38 11.60 -6.06
N ARG A 210 12.36 12.39 -6.41
CA ARG A 210 12.35 13.86 -6.33
C ARG A 210 11.27 14.31 -5.36
N HIS A 211 11.67 15.03 -4.33
CA HIS A 211 10.77 15.57 -3.30
C HIS A 211 9.73 16.54 -3.87
N GLU A 212 10.06 17.26 -4.95
CA GLU A 212 9.15 18.20 -5.65
C GLU A 212 7.89 17.52 -6.20
N TYR A 213 7.94 16.22 -6.51
CA TYR A 213 6.82 15.47 -7.10
C TYR A 213 5.96 14.76 -6.05
N LEU A 214 6.21 15.01 -4.76
CA LEU A 214 5.54 14.31 -3.68
C LEU A 214 4.02 14.52 -3.68
N GLY A 215 3.55 15.72 -4.07
CA GLY A 215 2.12 15.98 -4.28
C GLY A 215 1.50 15.19 -5.44
N VAL A 216 2.24 14.99 -6.53
CA VAL A 216 1.79 14.17 -7.67
C VAL A 216 1.71 12.71 -7.25
N VAL A 217 2.71 12.22 -6.53
CA VAL A 217 2.74 10.84 -6.03
C VAL A 217 1.58 10.58 -5.08
N ALA A 218 1.29 11.52 -4.19
CA ALA A 218 0.14 11.48 -3.30
C ALA A 218 -1.19 11.39 -4.07
N ALA A 219 -1.36 12.21 -5.10
CA ALA A 219 -2.53 12.18 -5.97
C ALA A 219 -2.66 10.84 -6.72
N VAL A 220 -1.55 10.27 -7.21
CA VAL A 220 -1.55 8.96 -7.89
C VAL A 220 -1.91 7.83 -6.92
N THR A 221 -1.35 7.81 -5.71
CA THR A 221 -1.70 6.80 -4.70
C THR A 221 -3.19 6.87 -4.33
N MET A 222 -3.74 8.07 -4.18
CA MET A 222 -5.18 8.27 -3.96
C MET A 222 -6.00 7.80 -5.16
N ALA A 223 -5.55 8.09 -6.39
CA ALA A 223 -6.23 7.65 -7.61
C ALA A 223 -6.32 6.12 -7.71
N TYR A 224 -5.29 5.38 -7.28
CA TYR A 224 -5.34 3.91 -7.21
C TYR A 224 -6.42 3.41 -6.25
N ALA A 225 -6.54 4.01 -5.06
CA ALA A 225 -7.59 3.64 -4.12
C ALA A 225 -9.00 3.87 -4.73
N ILE A 226 -9.23 5.03 -5.34
CA ILE A 226 -10.50 5.35 -6.01
C ILE A 226 -10.77 4.39 -7.17
N ALA A 227 -9.76 4.10 -7.98
CA ALA A 227 -9.87 3.20 -9.12
C ALA A 227 -10.25 1.77 -8.68
N PHE A 228 -9.60 1.21 -7.67
CA PHE A 228 -9.95 -0.12 -7.17
C PHE A 228 -11.35 -0.17 -6.56
N ALA A 229 -11.77 0.85 -5.81
CA ALA A 229 -13.14 0.95 -5.31
C ALA A 229 -14.17 0.99 -6.45
N PHE A 230 -13.88 1.76 -7.50
CA PHE A 230 -14.73 1.84 -8.70
C PHE A 230 -14.82 0.50 -9.44
N PHE A 231 -13.68 -0.16 -9.69
CA PHE A 231 -13.65 -1.47 -10.33
C PHE A 231 -14.35 -2.54 -9.48
N PHE A 232 -14.26 -2.45 -8.16
CA PHE A 232 -15.01 -3.33 -7.26
C PHE A 232 -16.53 -3.15 -7.43
N GLY A 233 -17.01 -1.92 -7.49
CA GLY A 233 -18.43 -1.63 -7.77
C GLY A 233 -18.89 -2.14 -9.13
N LEU A 234 -18.05 -2.01 -10.16
CA LEU A 234 -18.34 -2.60 -11.48
C LEU A 234 -18.41 -4.13 -11.42
N SER A 235 -17.47 -4.75 -10.72
CA SER A 235 -17.41 -6.20 -10.53
C SER A 235 -18.70 -6.73 -9.89
N VAL A 236 -19.15 -6.13 -8.78
CA VAL A 236 -20.40 -6.52 -8.09
C VAL A 236 -21.65 -6.27 -8.95
N LYS A 237 -21.64 -5.23 -9.79
CA LYS A 237 -22.77 -4.90 -10.68
C LYS A 237 -22.89 -5.87 -11.84
N TYR A 238 -21.80 -6.17 -12.53
CA TYR A 238 -21.80 -6.91 -13.80
C TYR A 238 -21.56 -8.41 -13.64
N ILE A 239 -20.88 -8.85 -12.58
CA ILE A 239 -20.53 -10.26 -12.38
C ILE A 239 -21.49 -10.88 -11.36
N ASN A 240 -22.20 -11.92 -11.80
CA ASN A 240 -23.06 -12.72 -10.92
C ASN A 240 -22.58 -14.17 -10.92
N PHE A 241 -22.17 -14.65 -9.74
CA PHE A 241 -21.74 -16.03 -9.53
C PHE A 241 -22.85 -16.93 -9.00
N GLN A 242 -24.10 -16.47 -8.92
CA GLN A 242 -25.24 -17.37 -8.69
C GLN A 242 -25.35 -18.37 -9.84
N ARG A 243 -24.88 -19.60 -9.60
CA ARG A 243 -25.33 -20.76 -10.39
C ARG A 243 -26.83 -20.93 -10.12
N ARG A 244 -27.62 -20.91 -11.20
CA ARG A 244 -28.98 -21.45 -11.22
C ARG A 244 -28.96 -22.93 -10.86
#